data_AF-A0A8T3KQ08-F1
#
_entry.id   AF-A0A8T3KQ08-F1
#
_cell.length_a   1.000
_cell.length_b   1.000
_cell.length_c   1.000
_cell.angle_alpha   90.00
_cell.angle_beta   90.00
_cell.angle_gamma   90.00
#
_symmetry.space_group_name_H-M   'P 1'
#
loop_
_entity.id
_entity.type
_entity.pdbx_description
1 polymer ?
#
loop_
_entity_poly.entity_id
_entity_poly.type
_entity_poly.pdbx_seq_one_letter_code
_entity_poly.pdbx_strand_id
1 'polypeptide(L)'
;MSKATNQKFVSIPYIQLIHYITYKAEKYGIEVITQEESYTSKCDALAYEEIGRQEDYKGKRISRGLFLSSTGKIINADVNGVLNILRKCKGELSIKGIVNRGCVYQPKRIRV
;
A
#
# COMPACT_ATOMS: atom_id res chain seq x y z
N MET A 1 -3.69 20.38 4.85
CA MET A 1 -2.38 20.00 5.43
C MET A 1 -1.76 21.22 6.10
N SER A 2 -0.99 21.05 7.18
CA SER A 2 -0.33 22.18 7.85
C SER A 2 0.94 22.62 7.09
N LYS A 3 1.35 23.87 7.27
CA LYS A 3 2.56 24.44 6.65
C LYS A 3 3.83 23.61 6.94
N ALA A 4 3.96 23.14 8.18
CA ALA A 4 5.09 22.30 8.61
C ALA A 4 5.09 20.91 7.95
N THR A 5 3.91 20.32 7.73
CA THR A 5 3.78 19.05 7.01
C THR A 5 4.15 19.21 5.54
N ASN A 6 3.63 20.25 4.87
CA ASN A 6 3.93 20.51 3.46
C ASN A 6 5.44 20.71 3.23
N GLN A 7 6.14 21.42 4.12
CA GLN A 7 7.58 21.65 3.98
C GLN A 7 8.41 20.36 4.01
N LYS A 8 7.96 19.34 4.74
CA LYS A 8 8.60 18.00 4.75
C LYS A 8 8.30 17.18 3.51
N PHE A 9 7.15 17.40 2.87
CA PHE A 9 6.75 16.64 1.68
C PHE A 9 7.28 17.26 0.38
N VAL A 10 7.36 18.58 0.29
CA VAL A 10 7.89 19.29 -0.89
C VAL A 10 9.35 18.95 -1.16
N SER A 11 10.13 18.63 -0.12
CA SER A 11 11.54 18.23 -0.27
C SER A 11 11.71 16.78 -0.74
N ILE A 12 10.67 15.95 -0.74
CA ILE A 12 10.76 14.55 -1.16
C ILE A 12 10.57 14.48 -2.68
N PRO A 13 11.58 14.04 -3.45
CA PRO A 13 11.51 14.04 -4.92
C PRO A 13 10.73 12.83 -5.44
N TYR A 14 9.43 12.74 -5.15
CA TYR A 14 8.61 11.57 -5.47
C TYR A 14 8.57 11.25 -6.98
N ILE A 15 8.50 12.29 -7.83
CA ILE A 15 8.48 12.14 -9.29
C ILE A 15 9.78 11.49 -9.78
N GLN A 16 10.92 11.93 -9.24
CA GLN A 16 12.22 11.36 -9.60
C GLN A 16 12.33 9.91 -9.14
N LEU A 17 11.80 9.58 -7.96
CA LEU A 17 11.76 8.20 -7.46
C LEU A 17 10.96 7.29 -8.40
N ILE A 18 9.75 7.71 -8.81
CA ILE A 18 8.93 6.94 -9.77
C ILE A 18 9.71 6.76 -11.07
N HIS A 19 10.28 7.85 -11.62
CA HIS A 19 11.07 7.79 -12.84
C HIS A 19 12.24 6.79 -12.74
N TYR A 20 13.00 6.80 -11.65
CA TYR A 20 14.09 5.85 -11.45
C TYR A 20 13.63 4.41 -11.30
N ILE A 21 12.48 4.17 -10.66
CA ILE A 21 11.88 2.84 -10.55
C ILE A 21 11.48 2.35 -11.94
N THR A 22 10.73 3.16 -12.69
CA THR A 22 10.27 2.84 -14.06
C THR A 22 11.45 2.55 -14.97
N TYR A 23 12.43 3.46 -15.06
CA TYR A 23 13.63 3.29 -15.87
C TYR A 23 14.39 2.00 -15.56
N LYS A 24 14.58 1.67 -14.27
CA LYS A 24 15.28 0.44 -13.88
C LYS A 24 14.45 -0.80 -14.17
N ALA A 25 13.14 -0.75 -13.97
CA ALA A 25 12.22 -1.86 -14.22
C ALA A 25 12.15 -2.20 -15.73
N GLU A 26 12.06 -1.18 -16.59
CA GLU A 26 12.05 -1.31 -18.04
C GLU A 26 13.29 -2.04 -18.57
N LYS A 27 14.48 -1.77 -17.99
CA LYS A 27 15.72 -2.48 -18.34
C LYS A 27 15.63 -4.00 -18.14
N TYR A 28 14.76 -4.47 -17.26
CA TYR A 28 14.50 -5.89 -17.01
C TYR A 28 13.18 -6.37 -17.60
N GLY A 29 12.51 -5.57 -18.44
CA GLY A 29 11.21 -5.90 -19.03
C GLY A 29 10.05 -5.93 -18.03
N ILE A 30 10.18 -5.23 -16.89
CA ILE A 30 9.13 -5.14 -15.87
C ILE A 30 8.31 -3.86 -16.11
N GLU A 31 7.01 -4.02 -16.33
CA GLU A 31 6.07 -2.92 -16.47
C GLU A 31 5.77 -2.27 -15.10
N VAL A 32 5.82 -0.94 -15.04
CA VAL A 32 5.46 -0.16 -13.84
C VAL A 32 4.16 0.60 -14.08
N ILE A 33 3.15 0.30 -13.27
CA ILE A 33 1.83 0.93 -13.34
C ILE A 33 1.65 1.84 -12.13
N THR A 34 1.36 3.12 -12.39
CA THR A 34 1.02 4.09 -11.33
C THR A 34 -0.47 4.05 -11.03
N GLN A 35 -0.83 3.99 -9.75
CA GLN A 35 -2.22 3.94 -9.30
C GLN A 35 -2.50 5.04 -8.26
N GLU A 36 -3.70 5.61 -8.32
CA GLU A 36 -4.17 6.64 -7.38
C GLU A 36 -4.50 6.02 -6.00
N GLU A 37 -3.98 6.60 -4.93
CA GLU A 37 -4.00 6.00 -3.58
C GLU A 37 -5.17 6.42 -2.67
N SER A 38 -6.18 7.15 -3.17
CA SER A 38 -7.29 7.62 -2.34
C SER A 38 -8.00 6.45 -1.66
N TYR A 39 -8.26 6.66 -0.36
CA TYR A 39 -8.93 5.73 0.55
C TYR A 39 -8.22 4.39 0.81
N THR A 40 -7.10 4.10 0.15
CA THR A 40 -6.35 2.82 0.29
C THR A 40 -5.84 2.53 1.70
N SER A 41 -5.55 3.57 2.48
CA SER A 41 -5.09 3.43 3.87
C SER A 41 -6.22 3.37 4.91
N LYS A 42 -7.47 3.60 4.50
CA LYS A 42 -8.64 3.61 5.38
C LYS A 42 -9.51 2.36 5.20
N CYS A 43 -9.76 1.97 3.96
CA CYS A 43 -10.57 0.79 3.66
C CYS A 43 -9.89 -0.49 4.15
N ASP A 44 -10.68 -1.44 4.64
CA ASP A 44 -10.23 -2.74 5.11
C ASP A 44 -9.96 -3.69 3.95
N ALA A 45 -8.69 -3.98 3.70
CA ALA A 45 -8.28 -4.86 2.62
C ALA A 45 -8.67 -6.33 2.86
N LEU A 46 -8.66 -6.79 4.12
CA LEU A 46 -8.94 -8.20 4.45
C LEU A 46 -10.43 -8.50 4.40
N ALA A 47 -11.27 -7.51 4.70
CA ALA A 47 -12.72 -7.61 4.61
C ALA A 47 -13.27 -7.36 3.20
N TYR A 48 -12.40 -7.18 2.21
CA TYR A 48 -12.78 -6.79 0.84
C TYR A 48 -13.72 -5.59 0.83
N GLU A 49 -13.44 -4.59 1.67
CA GLU A 49 -14.24 -3.37 1.70
C GLU A 49 -14.07 -2.59 0.40
N GLU A 50 -15.15 -2.06 -0.16
CA GLU A 50 -15.11 -1.25 -1.37
C GLU A 50 -14.20 -0.03 -1.16
N ILE A 51 -13.26 0.16 -2.10
CA ILE A 51 -12.27 1.22 -1.99
C ILE A 51 -12.90 2.54 -2.41
N GLY A 52 -13.26 3.34 -1.43
CA GLY A 52 -13.93 4.61 -1.66
C GLY A 52 -14.21 5.34 -0.36
N ARG A 53 -14.95 6.44 -0.49
CA ARG A 53 -15.47 7.14 0.68
C ARG A 53 -16.58 6.30 1.29
N GLN A 54 -16.38 5.85 2.51
CA GLN A 54 -17.40 5.19 3.32
C GLN A 54 -17.94 6.17 4.36
N GLU A 55 -19.21 5.99 4.75
CA GLU A 55 -19.78 6.66 5.92
C GLU A 55 -19.11 6.13 7.19
N ASP A 56 -19.10 4.80 7.32
CA ASP A 56 -18.39 4.06 8.35
C ASP A 56 -17.41 3.06 7.71
N TYR A 57 -16.13 3.18 8.05
CA TYR A 57 -15.10 2.25 7.61
C TYR A 57 -15.13 0.99 8.48
N LYS A 58 -15.06 -0.19 7.85
CA LYS A 58 -15.04 -1.48 8.55
C LYS A 58 -13.79 -1.66 9.41
N GLY A 59 -12.65 -1.18 8.92
CA GLY A 59 -11.35 -1.28 9.60
C GLY A 59 -10.95 0.01 10.30
N LYS A 60 -9.96 -0.09 11.18
CA LYS A 60 -9.44 1.06 11.93
C LYS A 60 -7.92 1.03 12.01
N ARG A 61 -7.28 2.15 11.69
CA ARG A 61 -5.86 2.37 12.01
C ARG A 61 -5.72 2.62 13.51
N ILE A 62 -5.00 1.73 14.20
CA ILE A 62 -4.77 1.85 15.66
C ILE A 62 -3.64 2.86 15.91
N SER A 63 -2.51 2.67 15.22
CA SER A 63 -1.30 3.48 15.39
C SER A 63 -0.44 3.46 14.12
N ARG A 64 0.74 4.08 14.18
CA ARG A 64 1.71 3.98 13.09
C ARG A 64 2.15 2.52 12.96
N GLY A 65 1.94 1.93 11.78
CA GLY A 65 2.31 0.56 11.50
C GLY A 65 1.27 -0.50 11.89
N LEU A 66 0.15 -0.16 12.55
CA LEU A 66 -0.89 -1.13 12.92
C LEU A 66 -2.28 -0.75 12.41
N PHE A 67 -2.95 -1.72 11.79
CA PHE A 67 -4.32 -1.64 11.29
C PHE A 67 -5.14 -2.83 11.79
N LEU A 68 -6.30 -2.55 12.38
CA LEU A 68 -7.28 -3.54 12.81
C LEU A 68 -8.32 -3.72 11.70
N SER A 69 -8.40 -4.92 11.17
CA SER A 69 -9.46 -5.32 10.26
C SER A 69 -10.72 -5.71 11.06
N SER A 70 -11.89 -5.49 10.48
CA SER A 70 -13.18 -6.03 10.94
C SER A 70 -13.20 -7.56 11.04
N THR A 71 -12.28 -8.24 10.37
CA THR A 71 -12.05 -9.70 10.51
C THR A 71 -11.43 -10.08 11.86
N GLY A 72 -11.12 -9.11 12.74
CA GLY A 72 -10.46 -9.32 14.03
C GLY A 72 -8.93 -9.44 13.96
N LYS A 73 -8.36 -9.41 12.75
CA LYS A 73 -6.90 -9.49 12.54
C LYS A 73 -6.25 -8.12 12.64
N ILE A 74 -5.09 -8.08 13.27
CA ILE A 74 -4.19 -6.92 13.26
C ILE A 74 -3.10 -7.18 12.22
N ILE A 75 -2.98 -6.27 11.26
CA ILE A 75 -1.93 -6.32 10.23
C ILE A 75 -1.15 -5.01 10.22
N ASN A 76 -0.02 -5.03 9.51
CA ASN A 76 0.71 -3.80 9.29
C ASN A 76 -0.13 -2.83 8.44
N ALA A 77 -0.15 -1.55 8.80
CA ALA A 77 -0.94 -0.54 8.09
C ALA A 77 -0.48 -0.33 6.64
N ASP A 78 0.81 -0.46 6.36
CA ASP A 78 1.38 -0.37 5.01
C ASP A 78 1.00 -1.62 4.19
N VAL A 79 0.90 -2.79 4.84
CA VAL A 79 0.37 -4.02 4.19
C VAL A 79 -1.09 -3.83 3.80
N ASN A 80 -1.93 -3.25 4.67
CA ASN A 80 -3.31 -2.91 4.30
C ASN A 80 -3.35 -1.97 3.08
N GLY A 81 -2.51 -0.93 3.08
CA GLY A 81 -2.39 0.03 1.98
C GLY A 81 -2.00 -0.65 0.65
N VAL A 82 -0.93 -1.45 0.65
CA VAL A 82 -0.44 -2.15 -0.56
C VAL A 82 -1.51 -3.12 -1.10
N LEU A 83 -2.21 -3.84 -0.23
CA LEU A 83 -3.29 -4.74 -0.67
C LEU A 83 -4.41 -3.96 -1.37
N ASN A 84 -4.79 -2.79 -0.86
CA ASN A 84 -5.82 -1.97 -1.50
C ASN A 84 -5.33 -1.33 -2.82
N ILE A 85 -4.06 -0.90 -2.91
CA ILE A 85 -3.48 -0.43 -4.18
C ILE A 85 -3.56 -1.54 -5.24
N LEU A 86 -3.19 -2.76 -4.87
CA LEU A 86 -3.26 -3.91 -5.77
C LEU A 86 -4.70 -4.24 -6.19
N ARG A 87 -5.65 -4.23 -5.24
CA ARG A 87 -7.07 -4.43 -5.53
C ARG A 87 -7.61 -3.37 -6.50
N LYS A 88 -7.20 -2.11 -6.36
CA LYS A 88 -7.63 -1.02 -7.23
C LYS A 88 -7.04 -1.13 -8.64
N CYS A 89 -5.83 -1.67 -8.77
CA CYS A 89 -5.14 -1.85 -10.05
C CYS A 89 -5.60 -3.11 -10.80
N LYS A 90 -5.77 -4.25 -10.12
CA LYS A 90 -5.99 -5.58 -10.74
C LYS A 90 -7.29 -6.27 -10.32
N GLY A 91 -8.14 -5.60 -9.54
CA GLY A 91 -9.39 -6.15 -9.01
C GLY A 91 -9.20 -7.02 -7.77
N GLU A 92 -10.30 -7.40 -7.12
CA GLU A 92 -10.28 -8.05 -5.80
C GLU A 92 -9.68 -9.46 -5.78
N LEU A 93 -9.81 -10.19 -6.88
CA LEU A 93 -9.29 -11.56 -7.01
C LEU A 93 -7.76 -11.62 -6.90
N SER A 94 -7.08 -10.49 -7.15
CA SER A 94 -5.62 -10.40 -7.10
C SER A 94 -5.04 -10.72 -5.72
N ILE A 95 -5.76 -10.44 -4.63
CA ILE A 95 -5.22 -10.63 -3.28
C ILE A 95 -5.50 -12.01 -2.69
N LYS A 96 -6.52 -12.75 -3.17
CA LYS A 96 -6.94 -14.06 -2.60
C LYS A 96 -5.80 -15.08 -2.48
N GLY A 97 -4.85 -15.06 -3.42
CA GLY A 97 -3.68 -15.95 -3.42
C GLY A 97 -2.45 -15.44 -2.64
N ILE A 98 -2.44 -14.15 -2.27
CA ILE A 98 -1.30 -13.47 -1.62
C ILE A 98 -1.46 -13.47 -0.11
N VAL A 99 -2.65 -13.14 0.40
CA VAL A 99 -2.89 -12.97 1.85
C VAL A 99 -2.70 -14.26 2.67
N ASN A 100 -2.76 -15.42 2.01
CA ASN A 100 -2.59 -16.74 2.63
C ASN A 100 -1.16 -17.29 2.57
N ARG A 101 -0.20 -16.57 1.95
CA ARG A 101 1.21 -16.98 1.89
C ARG A 101 2.01 -16.18 2.91
N GLY A 102 2.10 -16.71 4.13
CA GLY A 102 2.69 -16.05 5.31
C GLY A 102 4.19 -15.74 5.25
N CYS A 103 4.86 -15.86 4.10
CA CYS A 103 6.28 -15.59 3.97
C CYS A 103 6.57 -14.87 2.64
N VAL A 104 6.47 -13.54 2.64
CA VAL A 104 7.07 -12.71 1.60
C VAL A 104 8.56 -12.61 1.89
N TYR A 105 9.40 -12.92 0.89
CA TYR A 105 10.86 -12.93 0.96
C TYR A 105 11.40 -11.78 1.83
N GLN A 106 11.95 -12.10 3.01
CA GLN A 106 12.64 -11.12 3.82
C GLN A 106 13.90 -10.67 3.06
N PRO A 107 14.14 -9.36 2.91
CA PRO A 107 15.36 -8.87 2.29
C PRO A 107 16.57 -9.38 3.09
N LYS A 108 17.46 -10.12 2.41
CA LYS A 108 18.72 -10.58 3.02
C LYS A 108 19.65 -9.38 3.18
N ARG A 109 20.09 -9.12 4.40
CA ARG A 109 21.13 -8.13 4.68
C ARG A 109 22.45 -8.64 4.10
N ILE A 110 22.88 -8.06 2.98
CA ILE A 110 24.21 -8.31 2.43
C ILE A 110 25.19 -7.41 3.19
N ARG A 111 26.17 -8.00 3.88
CA ARG A 111 27.32 -7.25 4.40
C ARG A 111 28.26 -7.03 3.23
N VAL A 112 28.50 -5.76 2.90
CA VAL A 112 29.60 -5.33 2.04
C VAL A 112 30.74 -4.92 2.96
#